data_AF-A0A6M8VNG8-F1
#
_entry.id   AF-A0A6M8VNG8-F1
#
_cell.length_a   1.000
_cell.length_b   1.000
_cell.length_c   1.000
_cell.angle_alpha   90.00
_cell.angle_beta   90.00
_cell.angle_gamma   90.00
#
_symmetry.space_group_name_H-M   'P 1'
#
loop_
_entity.id
_entity.type
_entity.pdbx_description
1 polymer ?
#
loop_
_entity_poly.entity_id
_entity_poly.type
_entity_poly.pdbx_seq_one_letter_code
_entity_poly.pdbx_strand_id
1 'polypeptide(L)' 'MSAGLRRYEYRSHIILYQAVDSEVLIVRVLHYRMDVRRHL' A
#
# COMPACT_ATOMS: atom_id res chain seq x y z
N MET A 1 1.02 -1.69 -13.60
CA MET A 1 0.43 -0.84 -12.56
C MET A 1 -1.02 -1.26 -12.40
N SER A 2 -1.38 -1.96 -11.31
CA SER A 2 -2.78 -2.31 -11.09
C SER A 2 -3.56 -1.03 -10.79
N ALA A 3 -4.52 -0.70 -11.66
CA ALA A 3 -5.36 0.48 -11.47
C ALA A 3 -6.08 0.36 -10.12
N GLY A 4 -5.93 1.38 -9.26
CA GLY A 4 -6.63 1.45 -7.97
C GLY A 4 -5.78 1.21 -6.72
N LEU A 5 -4.51 0.79 -6.85
CA LEU A 5 -3.63 0.70 -5.69
C LEU A 5 -3.17 2.09 -5.23
N ARG A 6 -3.42 2.39 -3.96
CA ARG A 6 -3.07 3.64 -3.27
C ARG A 6 -1.98 3.38 -2.24
N ARG A 7 -1.23 4.43 -1.92
CA ARG A 7 -0.11 4.41 -0.98
C ARG A 7 -0.32 5.47 0.11
N TYR A 8 -0.12 5.08 1.36
CA TYR A 8 -0.08 5.98 2.51
C TYR A 8 1.17 5.73 3.32
N GLU A 9 1.91 6.78 3.67
CA GLU A 9 3.15 6.67 4.43
C GLU A 9 2.92 7.12 5.88
N TYR A 10 3.36 6.30 6.82
CA TYR A 10 3.27 6.62 8.24
C TYR A 10 4.49 6.14 8.99
N ARG A 11 5.24 7.09 9.57
CA ARG A 11 6.52 6.85 10.23
C ARG A 11 7.44 6.03 9.32
N SER A 12 7.89 4.87 9.80
CA SER A 12 8.79 3.97 9.07
C SER A 12 8.05 2.96 8.16
N HIS A 13 6.76 3.15 7.91
CA HIS A 13 5.95 2.19 7.15
C HIS A 13 5.21 2.81 5.97
N ILE A 14 5.03 1.99 4.94
CA ILE A 14 4.28 2.26 3.73
C ILE A 14 3.09 1.29 3.72
N ILE A 15 1.88 1.84 3.69
CA ILE A 15 0.63 1.10 3.61
C ILE A 15 0.16 1.15 2.16
N LEU A 16 0.03 -0.02 1.54
CA LEU A 16 -0.55 -0.19 0.22
C LEU A 16 -1.98 -0.68 0.38
N TYR A 17 -2.93 0.03 -0.23
CA TYR A 17 -4.35 -0.24 -0.04
C TYR A 17 -5.16 0.03 -1.30
N GLN A 18 -6.37 -0.51 -1.35
CA GLN A 18 -7.37 -0.19 -2.36
C GLN A 18 -8.62 0.33 -1.66
N ALA A 19 -9.28 1.32 -2.28
CA ALA A 19 -10.62 1.70 -1.88
C ALA A 19 -11.60 0.78 -2.62
N VAL A 20 -12.46 0.09 -1.88
CA VAL A 20 -13.46 -0.83 -2.43
C VAL A 20 -14.80 -0.42 -1.82
N ASP A 21 -15.69 0.13 -2.65
CA ASP A 21 -16.97 0.71 -2.22
C ASP A 21 -16.80 1.72 -1.06
N SER A 22 -17.36 1.42 0.11
CA SER A 22 -17.25 2.22 1.34
C SER A 22 -16.13 1.76 2.27
N GLU A 23 -15.29 0.83 1.83
CA GLU A 23 -14.27 0.16 2.63
C GLU A 23 -12.86 0.38 2.09
N VAL A 24 -11.88 0.03 2.92
CA VAL A 24 -10.46 0.07 2.59
C VAL A 24 -9.88 -1.33 2.74
N LEU A 25 -9.42 -1.91 1.64
CA LEU A 25 -8.68 -3.16 1.63
C LEU A 25 -7.19 -2.86 1.78
N ILE A 26 -6.60 -3.22 2.93
CA ILE A 26 -5.16 -3.15 3.14
C ILE A 26 -4.49 -4.35 2.45
N VAL A 27 -3.68 -4.07 1.42
CA VAL A 27 -3.02 -5.10 0.61
C VAL A 27 -1.69 -5.49 1.25
N ARG A 28 -0.90 -4.49 1.70
CA ARG A 28 0.40 -4.68 2.36
C ARG A 28 0.71 -3.55 3.32
N VAL A 29 1.50 -3.88 4.34
CA VAL A 29 2.24 -2.91 5.15
C VAL A 29 3.71 -3.28 5.04
N LEU A 30 4.53 -2.34 4.57
CA LEU A 30 5.96 -2.53 4.34
C LEU A 30 6.76 -1.56 5.19
N HIS A 31 7.95 -1.94 5.63
CA HIS A 31 8.90 -0.96 6.16
C HIS A 31 9.47 -0.12 5.00
N TYR A 32 9.70 1.19 5.19
CA TYR A 32 10.10 2.11 4.10
C TYR A 32 11.42 1.74 3.40
N ARG A 33 12.26 0.94 4.06
CA ARG A 33 13.53 0.43 3.50
C ARG A 33 13.33 -0.76 2.56
N MET A 34 12.13 -1.33 2.47
CA MET A 34 11.83 -2.42 1.56
C MET A 34 11.56 -1.88 0.15
N ASP A 35 12.06 -2.58 -0.87
CA ASP A 35 11.79 -2.23 -2.27
C ASP A 35 10.33 -2.54 -2.60
N VAL A 36 9.50 -1.50 -2.56
CA VAL A 36 8.06 -1.58 -2.83
C VAL A 36 7.77 -2.23 -4.18
N ARG A 37 8.59 -1.98 -5.22
CA ARG A 37 8.35 -2.53 -6.56
C ARG A 37 8.51 -4.04 -6.63
N ARG A 38 9.30 -4.64 -5.73
CA ARG A 38 9.45 -6.10 -5.63
C ARG A 38 8.33 -6.78 -4.86
N HIS A 39 7.51 -6.02 -4.14
CA HIS A 39 6.43 -6.51 -3.29
C HIS A 39 5.03 -6.17 -3.82
N LEU A 40 4.97 -5.58 -5.02
CA LEU A 40 3.76 -5.24 -5.76
C LEU A 40 3.37 -6.31 -6.77
#